data_AF-A0A2H9MG56-F1
#
_entry.id   AF-A0A2H9MG56-F1
#
_cell.length_a   1.000
_cell.length_b   1.000
_cell.length_c   1.000
_cell.angle_alpha   90.00
_cell.angle_beta   90.00
_cell.angle_gamma   90.00
#
_symmetry.space_group_name_H-M   'P 1'
#
loop_
_entity.id
_entity.type
_entity.pdbx_description
1 polymer ?
#
loop_
_entity_poly.entity_id
_entity_poly.type
_entity_poly.pdbx_seq_one_letter_code
_entity_poly.pdbx_strand_id
1 'polypeptide(L)' 'MVKAKLKETETLELKKSTSELKEGIISIASILNKHRKGELYFGVRNDGVVVGQSVGEKTIRDLSKAISDNIEPNFP' A
#
# COMPACT_ATOMS: atom_id res chain seq x y z
N MET A 1 -7.30 20.02 17.14
CA MET A 1 -7.54 19.42 15.81
C MET A 1 -7.43 17.91 15.95
N VAL A 2 -8.55 17.19 16.01
CA VAL A 2 -8.51 15.72 16.11
C VAL A 2 -8.11 15.20 14.73
N LYS A 3 -6.86 14.72 14.58
CA LYS A 3 -6.47 14.01 13.35
C LYS A 3 -7.39 12.80 13.24
N ALA A 4 -8.18 12.70 12.17
CA ALA A 4 -8.92 11.49 11.88
C ALA A 4 -7.94 10.31 11.83
N LYS A 5 -8.18 9.30 12.67
CA LYS A 5 -7.33 8.12 12.79
C LYS A 5 -7.69 7.20 11.61
N LEU A 6 -6.75 6.96 10.71
CA LEU A 6 -6.97 6.04 9.59
C LEU A 6 -7.26 4.64 10.15
N LYS A 7 -8.16 3.89 9.51
CA LYS A 7 -8.49 2.54 9.94
C LYS A 7 -8.55 1.64 8.72
N GLU A 8 -7.94 0.47 8.82
CA GLU A 8 -8.01 -0.53 7.78
C GLU A 8 -9.45 -0.98 7.54
N THR A 9 -9.73 -1.28 6.27
CA THR A 9 -10.99 -1.83 5.81
C THR A 9 -10.68 -2.91 4.79
N GLU A 10 -11.70 -3.62 4.31
CA GLU A 10 -11.48 -4.64 3.28
C GLU A 10 -10.98 -4.05 1.94
N THR A 11 -11.01 -2.73 1.76
CA THR A 11 -10.51 -2.02 0.58
C THR A 11 -9.45 -0.97 0.91
N LEU A 12 -8.98 -0.86 2.16
CA LEU A 12 -7.95 0.08 2.59
C LEU A 12 -6.94 -0.64 3.48
N GLU A 13 -5.71 -0.78 3.00
CA GLU A 13 -4.59 -1.36 3.72
C GLU A 13 -3.64 -0.26 4.22
N LEU A 14 -3.11 -0.41 5.45
CA LEU A 14 -2.12 0.49 6.02
C LEU A 14 -0.80 -0.25 6.23
N LYS A 15 0.29 0.33 5.72
CA LYS A 15 1.66 -0.13 5.97
C LYS A 15 2.47 0.99 6.60
N LYS A 16 3.25 0.67 7.62
CA LYS A 16 4.09 1.66 8.29
C LYS A 16 5.20 2.16 7.36
N SER A 17 5.73 1.30 6.50
CA SER A 17 6.84 1.63 5.62
C SER A 17 6.89 0.83 4.32
N THR A 18 7.54 1.40 3.30
CA THR A 18 7.93 0.71 2.05
C THR A 18 8.78 -0.56 2.25
N SER A 19 9.36 -0.78 3.44
CA SER A 19 10.03 -2.06 3.76
C SER A 19 9.04 -3.23 3.84
N GLU A 20 7.74 -2.96 3.96
CA GLU A 20 6.65 -3.95 3.98
C GLU A 20 6.01 -4.12 2.59
N LEU A 21 6.77 -3.84 1.51
CA LEU A 21 6.26 -3.87 0.14
C LEU A 21 5.77 -5.25 -0.27
N LYS A 22 6.47 -6.32 0.15
CA LYS A 22 6.08 -7.69 -0.16
C LYS A 22 4.69 -8.00 0.41
N GLU A 23 4.50 -7.70 1.69
CA GLU A 23 3.22 -7.84 2.39
C GLU A 23 2.17 -6.94 1.75
N GLY A 24 2.54 -5.72 1.35
CA GLY A 24 1.66 -4.80 0.65
C GLY A 24 1.16 -5.34 -0.70
N ILE A 25 2.01 -5.98 -1.50
CA ILE A 25 1.62 -6.60 -2.78
C ILE A 25 0.62 -7.74 -2.53
N ILE A 26 0.83 -8.56 -1.50
CA ILE A 26 -0.12 -9.62 -1.11
C ILE A 26 -1.48 -9.02 -0.71
N SER A 27 -1.48 -7.91 0.04
CA SER A 27 -2.71 -7.20 0.38
C SER A 27 -3.40 -6.63 -0.86
N ILE A 28 -2.67 -6.01 -1.80
CA ILE A 28 -3.23 -5.50 -3.05
C ILE A 28 -3.91 -6.64 -3.84
N ALA A 29 -3.22 -7.77 -4.05
CA ALA A 29 -3.79 -8.91 -4.76
C ALA A 29 -5.07 -9.42 -4.08
N SER A 30 -5.07 -9.51 -2.75
CA SER A 30 -6.23 -9.94 -1.97
C SER A 30 -7.42 -8.98 -2.12
N ILE A 31 -7.17 -7.67 -2.04
CA ILE A 31 -8.18 -6.63 -2.23
C ILE A 31 -8.75 -6.68 -3.65
N LEU A 32 -7.89 -6.80 -4.67
CA LEU A 32 -8.33 -6.87 -6.07
C LEU A 32 -9.18 -8.12 -6.33
N ASN A 33 -8.76 -9.27 -5.81
CA ASN A 33 -9.50 -10.53 -5.96
C ASN A 33 -10.92 -10.47 -5.36
N LYS A 34 -11.09 -9.78 -4.22
CA LYS A 34 -12.38 -9.71 -3.52
C LYS A 34 -13.24 -8.50 -3.93
N HIS A 35 -12.64 -7.34 -4.11
CA HIS A 35 -13.34 -6.06 -4.25
C HIS A 35 -13.10 -5.36 -5.59
N ARG A 36 -12.15 -5.84 -6.42
CA ARG A 36 -11.71 -5.26 -7.70
C ARG A 36 -11.09 -3.86 -7.64
N LYS A 37 -11.09 -3.23 -6.47
CA LYS A 37 -10.50 -1.91 -6.22
C LYS A 37 -10.17 -1.75 -4.74
N GLY A 38 -9.18 -0.92 -4.45
CA GLY A 38 -8.88 -0.44 -3.12
C GLY A 38 -7.61 0.39 -3.08
N GLU A 39 -7.18 0.73 -1.89
CA GLU A 39 -6.07 1.63 -1.62
C GLU A 39 -5.09 0.98 -0.63
N LEU A 40 -3.81 1.30 -0.78
CA LEU A 40 -2.77 0.94 0.17
C LEU A 40 -1.94 2.18 0.47
N TYR A 41 -1.80 2.51 1.75
CA TYR A 41 -0.98 3.65 2.19
C TYR A 41 0.27 3.20 2.92
N PHE A 42 1.43 3.67 2.46
CA PHE A 42 2.68 3.59 3.20
C PHE A 42 2.86 4.82 4.10
N GLY A 43 3.51 4.65 5.25
CA GLY A 43 3.73 5.73 6.22
C GLY A 43 2.63 5.87 7.26
N VAL A 44 1.82 4.83 7.46
CA VAL A 44 0.75 4.80 8.45
C VAL A 44 0.87 3.53 9.28
N ARG A 45 0.92 3.67 10.61
CA ARG A 45 0.91 2.49 11.50
C ARG A 45 -0.45 1.79 11.46
N ASN A 46 -0.49 0.54 11.89
CA ASN A 46 -1.72 -0.25 11.99
C ASN A 46 -2.73 0.36 12.99
N ASP A 47 -2.26 1.20 13.92
CA ASP A 47 -3.10 2.01 14.77
C ASP A 47 -3.53 3.33 14.11
N GLY A 48 -3.45 3.49 12.79
CA GLY A 48 -3.95 4.67 12.08
C GLY A 48 -3.16 5.95 12.25
N VAL A 49 -2.03 5.92 12.96
CA VAL A 49 -1.16 7.10 13.14
C VAL A 49 -0.26 7.25 11.93
N VAL A 50 -0.38 8.40 11.27
CA VAL A 50 0.50 8.81 10.16
C VAL A 50 1.88 9.15 10.70
N VAL A 51 2.89 8.39 10.29
CA VAL A 51 4.31 8.60 10.62
C VAL A 51 5.09 9.20 9.47
N GLY A 52 4.55 9.15 8.25
CA GLY A 52 5.20 9.65 7.04
C GLY A 52 6.36 8.77 6.57
N GLN A 53 6.91 9.08 5.39
CA GLN A 53 8.10 8.45 4.83
C GLN A 53 8.92 9.45 4.01
N SER A 54 10.22 9.22 3.93
CA SER A 54 11.06 9.88 2.91
C SER A 54 10.90 9.12 1.60
N VAL A 55 10.31 9.78 0.60
CA VAL A 55 10.03 9.19 -0.71
C VAL A 55 10.72 10.04 -1.77
N GLY A 56 11.61 9.41 -2.54
CA GLY A 56 12.22 10.01 -3.73
C GLY A 56 11.73 9.34 -5.01
N GLU A 57 12.13 9.87 -6.16
CA GLU A 57 11.75 9.30 -7.47
C GLU A 57 12.11 7.82 -7.60
N LYS A 58 13.30 7.43 -7.13
CA LYS A 58 13.75 6.04 -7.16
C LYS A 58 12.79 5.13 -6.39
N THR A 59 12.35 5.56 -5.20
CA THR A 59 11.38 4.81 -4.38
C THR A 59 10.08 4.59 -5.15
N ILE A 60 9.56 5.62 -5.82
CA ILE A 60 8.32 5.53 -6.62
C ILE A 60 8.51 4.53 -7.78
N ARG A 61 9.63 4.62 -8.50
CA ARG A 61 9.93 3.72 -9.62
C ARG A 61 10.05 2.27 -9.18
N ASP A 62 10.80 2.03 -8.09
CA ASP A 62 11.00 0.68 -7.54
C ASP A 62 9.67 0.07 -7.08
N LEU A 63 8.81 0.85 -6.42
CA LEU A 63 7.47 0.40 -6.00
C LEU A 63 6.58 0.08 -7.21
N SER A 64 6.52 0.98 -8.19
CA SER A 64 5.72 0.77 -9.40
C SER A 64 6.15 -0.49 -10.14
N LYS A 65 7.46 -0.71 -10.27
CA LYS A 65 8.01 -1.90 -10.90
C LYS A 65 7.66 -3.16 -10.11
N ALA A 66 7.88 -3.16 -8.80
CA ALA A 66 7.58 -4.31 -7.96
C ALA A 66 6.09 -4.70 -7.99
N ILE A 67 5.18 -3.72 -7.98
CA ILE A 67 3.74 -3.99 -8.09
C ILE A 67 3.42 -4.58 -9.46
N SER A 68 3.91 -3.99 -10.55
CA SER A 68 3.66 -4.47 -11.91
C SER A 68 4.25 -5.87 -12.17
N ASP A 69 5.41 -6.15 -11.61
CA ASP A 69 6.11 -7.43 -11.79
C ASP A 69 5.44 -8.59 -11.01
N ASN A 70 4.57 -8.30 -10.04
CA ASN A 70 4.02 -9.29 -9.11
C ASN A 70 2.48 -9.36 -9.06
N ILE A 71 1.77 -8.58 -9.90
CA ILE A 71 0.31 -8.63 -10.01
C ILE A 71 -0.08 -9.00 -11.44
N GLU A 72 -0.98 -9.97 -11.58
CA GLU A 72 -1.50 -10.46 -12.87
C GLU A 72 -2.92 -9.93 -13.16
N PRO A 73 -3.28 -9.68 -14.45
CA PRO A 73 -2.40 -9.73 -15.61
C PRO A 73 -1.40 -8.57 -15.59
N ASN A 74 -0.15 -8.84 -15.97
CA ASN A 74 0.80 -7.76 -16.19
C ASN A 74 0.42 -6.95 -17.45
N PHE A 75 0.61 -5.64 -17.39
CA PHE A 75 0.50 -4.81 -18.60
C PHE A 75 1.80 -4.97 -19.41
N PRO A 76 1.72 -5.24 -20.73
CA PRO A 76 2.90 -5.42 -21.58
C PRO A 76 3.71 -4.13 -21.77
#